data_AF-A0AAN8H317-F1
#
_entry.id   AF-A0AAN8H317-F1
#
_cell.length_a   1.000
_cell.length_b   1.000
_cell.length_c   1.000
_cell.angle_alpha   90.00
_cell.angle_beta   90.00
_cell.angle_gamma   90.00
#
_symmetry.space_group_name_H-M   'P 1'
#
loop_
_entity.id
_entity.type
_entity.pdbx_description
1 polymer ?
#
loop_
_entity_poly.entity_id
_entity_poly.type
_entity_poly.pdbx_seq_one_letter_code
_entity_poly.pdbx_strand_id
1 'polypeptide(L)'
;MSTIFCPICRNPLKALNRHLKVCHGVANHRERSILLLLAKGRVNIRSVSCHLSGCGFTKTRFDRHLRVCHTELSPQEMEEAKNTARRKQAVKMLGELRRTNPVPSMRTTFDEEDDDAFEFILEHPQALSPQVECDLADCRQWRLEARSLRLERDNLVTEVGSLRRKLQLLHKRPMLAVASCVAAEDVDLALEEMQMPKRREEAAAVAMEKPSKSRKTPPTSGSSTNFSPWTSGSGRGNTMRQIALPPAMEEFLQGYGEHHEGLDPTSPSMVPVRDQRGLTQVQMKSVHREVTLALTSLKRPVVVHQLSVKRKKMARLPSKADIASCKLAAARRIPELLELMASKPTDATRCLFYG
;
A
#
# COMPACT_ATOMS: atom_id res chain seq x y z
N MET A 1 -15.59 -13.66 -8.23
CA MET A 1 -15.18 -12.78 -9.35
C MET A 1 -13.97 -11.98 -8.90
N SER A 2 -12.79 -12.22 -9.47
CA SER A 2 -11.57 -11.51 -9.09
C SER A 2 -11.67 -10.02 -9.44
N THR A 3 -11.53 -9.15 -8.45
CA THR A 3 -11.46 -7.69 -8.64
C THR A 3 -10.15 -7.33 -9.34
N ILE A 4 -10.22 -6.68 -10.49
CA ILE A 4 -9.05 -6.22 -11.25
C ILE A 4 -8.84 -4.73 -10.92
N PHE A 5 -7.61 -4.34 -10.64
CA PHE A 5 -7.25 -2.95 -10.37
C PHE A 5 -6.80 -2.25 -11.66
N CYS A 6 -7.17 -0.98 -11.82
CA CYS A 6 -6.67 -0.17 -12.93
C CYS A 6 -5.18 0.13 -12.74
N PRO A 7 -4.32 -0.10 -13.75
CA PRO A 7 -2.90 0.22 -13.64
C PRO A 7 -2.62 1.72 -13.55
N ILE A 8 -3.56 2.58 -13.98
CA ILE A 8 -3.45 4.04 -14.00
C ILE A 8 -3.93 4.64 -12.67
N CYS A 9 -5.18 4.42 -12.29
CA CYS A 9 -5.78 5.05 -11.09
C CYS A 9 -5.92 4.13 -9.87
N ARG A 10 -5.45 2.87 -9.95
CA ARG A 10 -5.52 1.86 -8.88
C ARG A 10 -6.93 1.56 -8.33
N ASN A 11 -7.98 2.00 -9.01
CA ASN A 11 -9.35 1.71 -8.61
C ASN A 11 -9.74 0.25 -8.92
N PRO A 12 -10.46 -0.46 -8.02
CA PRO A 12 -10.98 -1.79 -8.29
C PRO A 12 -12.19 -1.73 -9.22
N LEU A 13 -12.17 -2.53 -10.30
CA LEU A 13 -13.15 -2.46 -11.37
C LEU A 13 -13.57 -3.85 -11.84
N LYS A 14 -14.84 -3.97 -12.23
CA LYS A 14 -15.37 -5.17 -12.91
C LYS A 14 -15.13 -5.13 -14.43
N ALA A 15 -15.14 -3.94 -15.03
CA ALA A 15 -15.03 -3.74 -16.47
C ALA A 15 -13.89 -2.76 -16.82
N LEU A 16 -12.65 -3.23 -16.67
CA LEU A 16 -11.45 -2.41 -16.89
C LEU A 16 -11.37 -1.81 -18.30
N ASN A 17 -11.78 -2.54 -19.34
CA ASN A 17 -11.72 -2.06 -20.73
C ASN A 17 -12.59 -0.80 -20.93
N ARG A 18 -13.85 -0.82 -20.47
CA ARG A 18 -14.73 0.35 -20.54
C ARG A 18 -14.17 1.51 -19.72
N HIS A 19 -13.64 1.25 -18.54
CA HIS A 19 -13.03 2.26 -17.70
C HIS A 19 -11.83 2.95 -18.36
N LEU A 20 -10.92 2.18 -18.98
CA LEU A 20 -9.77 2.75 -19.70
C LEU A 20 -10.21 3.67 -20.85
N LYS A 21 -11.28 3.31 -21.58
CA LYS A 21 -11.82 4.16 -22.65
C LYS A 21 -12.46 5.45 -22.11
N VAL A 22 -13.33 5.34 -21.12
CA VAL A 22 -14.20 6.44 -20.69
C VAL A 22 -13.51 7.37 -19.70
N CYS A 23 -12.80 6.81 -18.71
CA CYS A 23 -12.17 7.60 -17.65
C CYS A 23 -10.77 8.06 -18.02
N HIS A 24 -10.01 7.22 -18.75
CA HIS A 24 -8.62 7.52 -19.13
C HIS A 24 -8.47 7.89 -20.60
N GLY A 25 -9.54 7.86 -21.40
CA GLY A 25 -9.51 8.27 -22.80
C GLY A 25 -8.58 7.43 -23.68
N VAL A 26 -8.25 6.20 -23.29
CA VAL A 26 -7.32 5.35 -24.04
C VAL A 26 -8.01 4.85 -25.32
N ALA A 27 -7.85 5.61 -26.40
CA ALA A 27 -8.47 5.34 -27.69
C ALA A 27 -7.77 4.18 -28.42
N ASN A 28 -6.44 4.14 -28.33
CA ASN A 28 -5.60 3.16 -29.01
C ASN A 28 -5.84 1.73 -28.50
N HIS A 29 -6.08 0.80 -29.42
CA HIS A 29 -6.39 -0.58 -29.06
C HIS A 29 -5.17 -1.37 -28.57
N ARG A 30 -3.98 -1.13 -29.14
CA ARG A 30 -2.73 -1.81 -28.75
C ARG A 30 -2.30 -1.39 -27.35
N GLU A 31 -2.35 -0.09 -27.08
CA GLU A 31 -2.12 0.49 -25.76
C GLU A 31 -3.06 -0.11 -24.70
N ARG A 32 -4.37 -0.14 -24.97
CA ARG A 32 -5.34 -0.79 -24.08
C ARG A 32 -5.05 -2.27 -23.86
N SER A 33 -4.67 -3.00 -24.90
CA SER A 33 -4.36 -4.42 -24.78
C SER A 33 -3.16 -4.66 -23.84
N ILE A 34 -2.13 -3.82 -23.92
CA ILE A 34 -0.97 -3.88 -23.02
C ILE A 34 -1.41 -3.62 -21.57
N LEU A 35 -2.20 -2.56 -21.32
CA LEU A 35 -2.70 -2.24 -19.98
C LEU A 35 -3.62 -3.34 -19.41
N LEU A 36 -4.42 -3.99 -20.25
CA LEU A 36 -5.26 -5.12 -19.85
C LEU A 36 -4.43 -6.36 -19.49
N LEU A 37 -3.35 -6.64 -20.22
CA LEU A 37 -2.42 -7.72 -19.90
C LEU A 37 -1.70 -7.44 -18.58
N LEU A 38 -1.26 -6.19 -18.36
CA LEU A 38 -0.62 -5.75 -17.13
C LEU A 38 -1.54 -5.93 -15.92
N ALA A 39 -2.79 -5.44 -16.01
CA ALA A 39 -3.76 -5.54 -14.93
C ALA A 39 -4.15 -6.99 -14.57
N LYS A 40 -4.06 -7.91 -15.55
CA LYS A 40 -4.31 -9.34 -15.34
C LYS A 40 -3.06 -10.13 -14.91
N GLY A 41 -1.90 -9.48 -14.82
CA GLY A 41 -0.62 -10.14 -14.52
C GLY A 41 -0.13 -11.08 -15.63
N ARG A 42 -0.62 -10.94 -16.87
CA ARG A 42 -0.33 -11.84 -18.01
C ARG A 42 0.75 -11.31 -18.95
N VAL A 43 1.49 -10.28 -18.55
CA VAL A 43 2.64 -9.78 -19.32
C VAL A 43 3.75 -10.82 -19.26
N ASN A 44 4.33 -11.15 -20.42
CA ASN A 44 5.39 -12.13 -20.52
C ASN A 44 6.70 -11.56 -19.94
N ILE A 45 7.17 -12.12 -18.82
CA ILE A 45 8.41 -11.69 -18.14
C ILE A 45 9.57 -12.68 -18.30
N ARG A 46 9.44 -13.69 -19.18
CA ARG A 46 10.46 -14.77 -19.29
C ARG A 46 11.85 -14.26 -19.66
N SER A 47 11.93 -13.19 -20.44
CA SER A 47 13.16 -12.60 -20.98
C SER A 47 13.55 -11.30 -20.30
N VAL A 48 12.96 -10.96 -19.15
CA VAL A 48 13.28 -9.75 -18.40
C VAL A 48 14.54 -9.99 -17.58
N SER A 49 15.48 -9.04 -17.61
CA SER A 49 16.68 -9.08 -16.76
C SER A 49 16.32 -8.93 -15.29
N CYS A 50 17.11 -9.54 -14.42
CA CYS A 50 16.94 -9.33 -12.99
C CYS A 50 17.28 -7.87 -12.65
N HIS A 51 16.44 -7.28 -11.80
CA HIS A 51 16.60 -5.91 -11.33
C HIS A 51 16.93 -5.85 -9.83
N LEU A 52 17.19 -7.01 -9.22
CA LEU A 52 17.64 -7.09 -7.84
C LEU A 52 19.13 -6.75 -7.79
N SER A 53 19.51 -5.95 -6.80
CA SER A 53 20.87 -5.42 -6.66
C SER A 53 21.91 -6.55 -6.65
N GLY A 54 22.96 -6.40 -7.45
CA GLY A 54 24.04 -7.40 -7.56
C GLY A 54 23.73 -8.61 -8.44
N CYS A 55 22.53 -8.71 -9.01
CA CYS A 55 22.15 -9.82 -9.87
C CYS A 55 22.34 -9.48 -11.36
N GLY A 56 23.38 -10.04 -11.99
CA GLY A 56 23.70 -9.86 -13.42
C GLY A 56 22.91 -10.75 -14.39
N PHE A 57 21.76 -11.27 -13.99
CA PHE A 57 21.06 -12.30 -14.74
C PHE A 57 20.20 -11.74 -15.89
N THR A 58 20.33 -12.28 -17.11
CA THR A 58 19.74 -11.66 -18.32
C THR A 58 18.81 -12.53 -19.17
N LYS A 59 18.77 -13.86 -19.04
CA LYS A 59 18.21 -14.70 -20.15
C LYS A 59 17.38 -15.94 -19.79
N THR A 60 17.47 -16.52 -18.60
CA THR A 60 16.64 -17.70 -18.28
C THR A 60 15.32 -17.28 -17.63
N ARG A 61 14.32 -18.16 -17.62
CA ARG A 61 12.96 -17.88 -17.12
C ARG A 61 12.99 -17.16 -15.76
N PHE A 62 12.70 -15.85 -15.76
CA PHE A 62 12.79 -14.98 -14.58
C PHE A 62 12.09 -15.56 -13.33
N ASP A 63 10.91 -16.18 -13.48
CA ASP A 63 10.19 -16.84 -12.37
C ASP A 63 10.95 -18.00 -11.72
N ARG A 64 11.74 -18.75 -12.51
CA ARG A 64 12.58 -19.83 -11.99
C ARG A 64 13.83 -19.23 -11.36
N HIS A 65 14.42 -18.24 -12.00
CA HIS A 65 15.60 -17.54 -11.49
C HIS A 65 15.34 -16.95 -10.10
N LEU A 66 14.24 -16.22 -9.90
CA LEU A 66 13.88 -15.66 -8.58
C LEU A 66 13.83 -16.74 -7.50
N ARG A 67 13.29 -17.93 -7.81
CA ARG A 67 13.18 -19.02 -6.83
C ARG A 67 14.50 -19.72 -6.53
N VAL A 68 15.44 -19.74 -7.46
CA VAL A 68 16.69 -20.51 -7.34
C VAL A 68 17.84 -19.63 -6.85
N CYS A 69 17.92 -18.39 -7.32
CA CYS A 69 19.05 -17.49 -7.04
C CYS A 69 18.75 -16.48 -5.93
N HIS A 70 17.47 -16.25 -5.60
CA HIS A 70 17.06 -15.30 -4.56
C HIS A 70 16.25 -16.02 -3.48
N THR A 71 16.83 -17.07 -2.89
CA THR A 71 16.25 -17.82 -1.78
C THR A 71 16.03 -16.98 -0.52
N GLU A 72 16.73 -15.84 -0.43
CA GLU A 72 16.61 -14.87 0.66
C GLU A 72 15.32 -14.03 0.58
N LEU A 73 14.64 -14.00 -0.57
CA LEU A 73 13.39 -13.27 -0.70
C LEU A 73 12.22 -14.08 -0.15
N SER A 74 11.35 -13.42 0.60
CA SER A 74 10.06 -13.98 0.99
C SER A 74 9.18 -14.23 -0.24
N PRO A 75 8.19 -15.14 -0.15
CA PRO A 75 7.23 -15.36 -1.24
C PRO A 75 6.50 -14.09 -1.69
N GLN A 76 6.28 -13.16 -0.76
CA GLN A 76 5.65 -11.86 -1.05
C GLN A 76 6.59 -10.96 -1.87
N GLU A 77 7.84 -10.81 -1.42
CA GLU A 77 8.84 -10.00 -2.14
C GLU A 77 9.14 -10.58 -3.53
N MET A 78 9.13 -11.91 -3.68
CA MET A 78 9.24 -12.54 -4.99
C MET A 78 8.08 -12.17 -5.92
N GLU A 79 6.84 -12.09 -5.42
CA GLU A 79 5.69 -11.70 -6.23
C GLU A 79 5.71 -10.19 -6.55
N GLU A 80 6.17 -9.36 -5.63
CA GLU A 80 6.42 -7.94 -5.85
C GLU A 80 7.50 -7.72 -6.92
N ALA A 81 8.59 -8.48 -6.89
CA ALA A 81 9.63 -8.47 -7.92
C ALA A 81 9.08 -8.90 -9.29
N LYS A 82 8.21 -9.93 -9.35
CA LYS A 82 7.51 -10.30 -10.59
C LYS A 82 6.57 -9.20 -11.08
N ASN A 83 5.81 -8.56 -10.19
CA ASN A 83 4.94 -7.46 -10.55
C ASN A 83 5.72 -6.26 -11.08
N THR A 84 6.86 -5.97 -10.48
CA THR A 84 7.80 -4.93 -10.93
C THR A 84 8.36 -5.27 -12.31
N ALA A 85 8.78 -6.52 -12.54
CA ALA A 85 9.23 -6.99 -13.85
C ALA A 85 8.11 -6.90 -14.91
N ARG A 86 6.87 -7.29 -14.57
CA ARG A 86 5.71 -7.16 -15.46
C ARG A 86 5.45 -5.70 -15.82
N ARG A 87 5.58 -4.80 -14.85
CA ARG A 87 5.44 -3.36 -15.07
C ARG A 87 6.52 -2.81 -15.99
N LYS A 88 7.81 -3.08 -15.70
CA LYS A 88 8.93 -2.66 -16.55
C LYS A 88 8.79 -3.17 -17.99
N GLN A 89 8.38 -4.43 -18.16
CA GLN A 89 8.13 -4.98 -19.49
C GLN A 89 6.95 -4.30 -20.20
N ALA A 90 5.86 -3.99 -19.50
CA ALA A 90 4.72 -3.28 -20.07
C ALA A 90 5.11 -1.84 -20.49
N VAL A 91 5.90 -1.14 -19.68
CA VAL A 91 6.49 0.17 -19.98
C VAL A 91 7.33 0.08 -21.25
N LYS A 92 8.23 -0.90 -21.35
CA LYS A 92 9.02 -1.13 -22.58
C LYS A 92 8.13 -1.35 -23.82
N MET A 93 7.09 -2.18 -23.70
CA MET A 93 6.14 -2.43 -24.80
C MET A 93 5.37 -1.16 -25.20
N LEU A 94 5.03 -0.29 -24.25
CA LEU A 94 4.40 1.01 -24.51
C LEU A 94 5.38 1.96 -25.21
N GLY A 95 6.64 2.00 -24.79
CA GLY A 95 7.69 2.78 -25.45
C GLY A 95 7.97 2.32 -26.88
N GLU A 96 8.06 1.01 -27.11
CA GLU A 96 8.15 0.44 -28.46
C GLU A 96 6.95 0.83 -29.32
N LEU A 97 5.73 0.76 -28.77
CA LEU A 97 4.52 1.18 -29.47
C LEU A 97 4.55 2.69 -29.77
N ARG A 98 5.00 3.54 -28.85
CA ARG A 98 5.10 5.00 -29.06
C ARG A 98 6.07 5.34 -30.18
N ARG A 99 7.23 4.65 -30.26
CA ARG A 99 8.20 4.85 -31.36
C ARG A 99 7.60 4.58 -32.74
N THR A 100 6.57 3.75 -32.84
CA THR A 100 5.85 3.51 -34.11
C THR A 100 4.88 4.63 -34.51
N ASN A 101 4.80 5.72 -33.72
CA ASN A 101 3.88 6.84 -33.90
C ASN A 101 2.44 6.39 -34.24
N PRO A 102 1.78 5.66 -33.33
CA PRO A 102 0.55 4.97 -33.66
C PRO A 102 -0.62 5.94 -33.78
N VAL A 103 -1.51 5.67 -34.74
CA VAL A 103 -2.78 6.40 -34.91
C VAL A 103 -3.93 5.48 -34.48
N PRO A 104 -4.82 5.88 -33.55
CA PRO A 104 -4.83 7.11 -32.77
C PRO A 104 -3.65 7.21 -31.80
N SER A 105 -3.23 8.45 -31.50
CA SER A 105 -2.11 8.73 -30.60
C SER A 105 -2.32 8.07 -29.24
N MET A 106 -1.22 7.61 -28.64
CA MET A 106 -1.25 7.06 -27.29
C MET A 106 -1.58 8.16 -26.28
N ARG A 107 -2.29 7.79 -25.21
CA ARG A 107 -2.69 8.74 -24.16
C ARG A 107 -1.92 8.57 -22.85
N THR A 108 -1.46 7.36 -22.57
CA THR A 108 -0.64 7.06 -21.41
C THR A 108 0.80 7.51 -21.66
N THR A 109 1.38 8.20 -20.67
CA THR A 109 2.80 8.61 -20.59
C THR A 109 3.59 7.66 -19.68
N PHE A 110 3.16 6.40 -19.57
CA PHE A 110 3.66 5.42 -18.59
C PHE A 110 5.14 5.02 -18.75
N ASP A 111 5.71 5.34 -19.90
CA ASP A 111 7.02 4.98 -20.44
C ASP A 111 7.98 6.16 -20.61
N GLU A 112 7.56 7.34 -20.17
CA GLU A 112 8.49 8.43 -19.85
C GLU A 112 9.06 8.09 -18.47
N GLU A 113 10.27 7.53 -18.41
CA GLU A 113 10.98 7.32 -17.16
C GLU A 113 11.33 8.71 -16.61
N ASP A 114 10.82 9.04 -15.41
CA ASP A 114 11.11 10.25 -14.64
C ASP A 114 12.58 10.27 -14.14
N ASP A 115 13.55 9.94 -15.00
CA ASP A 115 14.97 9.90 -14.62
C ASP A 115 15.58 11.31 -14.46
N ASP A 116 14.88 12.36 -14.93
CA ASP A 116 15.27 13.77 -14.72
C ASP A 116 14.46 14.46 -13.59
N ALA A 117 13.50 13.79 -12.95
CA ALA A 117 12.62 14.41 -11.95
C ALA A 117 13.30 14.61 -10.58
N PHE A 118 14.52 14.10 -10.37
CA PHE A 118 15.23 14.22 -9.10
C PHE A 118 16.10 15.49 -8.99
N GLU A 119 16.37 16.19 -10.09
CA GLU A 119 17.13 17.46 -10.05
C GLU A 119 16.23 18.71 -10.01
N PHE A 120 14.93 18.58 -10.31
CA PHE A 120 13.99 19.71 -10.40
C PHE A 120 13.19 20.01 -9.11
N ILE A 121 13.46 19.31 -8.00
CA ILE A 121 12.70 19.50 -6.74
C ILE A 121 13.18 20.73 -5.93
N LEU A 122 14.24 21.42 -6.36
CA LEU A 122 14.81 22.60 -5.68
C LEU A 122 14.58 23.95 -6.37
N GLU A 123 13.88 24.00 -7.50
CA GLU A 123 13.32 25.24 -8.02
C GLU A 123 11.80 25.17 -7.97
N HIS A 124 11.23 26.00 -7.09
CA HIS A 124 9.80 26.28 -7.08
C HIS A 124 9.38 26.61 -8.52
N PRO A 125 8.42 25.90 -9.12
CA PRO A 125 7.83 26.36 -10.37
C PRO A 125 7.26 27.76 -10.10
N GLN A 126 7.96 28.77 -10.61
CA GLN A 126 7.42 30.11 -10.70
C GLN A 126 6.09 29.98 -11.44
N ALA A 127 5.05 30.53 -10.84
CA ALA A 127 3.69 30.45 -11.34
C ALA A 127 3.63 31.12 -12.73
N LEU A 128 3.83 30.33 -13.79
CA LEU A 128 3.54 30.72 -15.16
C LEU A 128 2.03 30.66 -15.36
N SER A 129 1.36 31.66 -14.81
CA SER A 129 0.15 32.26 -15.38
C SER A 129 -0.08 33.58 -14.64
N PRO A 130 -0.41 34.69 -15.33
CA PRO A 130 -0.96 35.86 -14.66
C PRO A 130 -2.10 35.38 -13.78
N GLN A 131 -2.00 35.58 -12.46
CA GLN A 131 -3.09 35.25 -11.55
C GLN A 131 -4.27 36.13 -11.93
N VAL A 132 -5.15 35.62 -12.79
CA VAL A 132 -6.49 36.16 -12.91
C VAL A 132 -7.11 35.91 -11.55
N GLU A 133 -7.14 36.94 -10.73
CA GLU A 133 -7.75 36.91 -9.41
C GLU A 133 -9.23 36.58 -9.61
N CYS A 134 -9.58 35.31 -9.47
CA CYS A 134 -10.96 34.87 -9.56
C CYS A 134 -11.75 35.52 -8.41
N ASP A 135 -12.58 36.51 -8.72
CA ASP A 135 -13.30 37.35 -7.76
C ASP A 135 -14.47 36.66 -7.03
N LEU A 136 -14.71 35.38 -7.31
CA LEU A 136 -15.70 34.61 -6.57
C LEU A 136 -15.27 34.47 -5.10
N ALA A 137 -16.14 34.88 -4.18
CA ALA A 137 -15.90 34.86 -2.72
C ALA A 137 -15.43 33.49 -2.22
N ASP A 138 -16.04 32.42 -2.74
CA ASP A 138 -15.64 31.05 -2.46
C ASP A 138 -14.18 30.79 -2.87
N CYS A 139 -13.76 31.25 -4.05
CA CYS A 139 -12.40 31.04 -4.55
C CYS A 139 -11.37 31.80 -3.71
N ARG A 140 -11.72 32.99 -3.21
CA ARG A 140 -10.89 33.74 -2.25
C ARG A 140 -10.76 32.99 -0.93
N GLN A 141 -11.86 32.47 -0.39
CA GLN A 141 -11.86 31.72 0.86
C GLN A 141 -11.06 30.43 0.76
N TRP A 142 -11.22 29.64 -0.30
CA TRP A 142 -10.41 28.44 -0.54
C TRP A 142 -8.92 28.76 -0.67
N ARG A 143 -8.55 29.90 -1.27
CA ARG A 143 -7.15 30.34 -1.38
C ARG A 143 -6.56 30.72 -0.02
N LEU A 144 -7.32 31.42 0.81
CA LEU A 144 -6.92 31.75 2.18
C LEU A 144 -6.76 30.48 3.04
N GLU A 145 -7.72 29.56 2.95
CA GLU A 145 -7.66 28.27 3.65
C GLU A 145 -6.48 27.42 3.18
N ALA A 146 -6.23 27.35 1.88
CA ALA A 146 -5.07 26.65 1.32
C ALA A 146 -3.73 27.28 1.76
N ARG A 147 -3.65 28.61 1.87
CA ARG A 147 -2.46 29.29 2.42
C ARG A 147 -2.29 28.98 3.91
N SER A 148 -3.37 29.02 4.68
CA SER A 148 -3.36 28.69 6.12
C SER A 148 -2.88 27.26 6.35
N LEU A 149 -3.41 26.29 5.61
CA LEU A 149 -3.03 24.87 5.73
C LEU A 149 -1.59 24.62 5.29
N ARG A 150 -1.07 25.37 4.30
CA ARG A 150 0.35 25.29 3.91
C ARG A 150 1.25 25.81 5.03
N LEU A 151 0.88 26.93 5.65
CA LEU A 151 1.61 27.50 6.78
C LEU A 151 1.61 26.54 7.98
N GLU A 152 0.45 25.93 8.28
CA GLU A 152 0.32 24.94 9.34
C GLU A 152 1.17 23.69 9.09
N ARG A 153 1.16 23.17 7.85
CA ARG A 153 2.04 22.09 7.43
C ARG A 153 3.51 22.46 7.66
N ASP A 154 3.93 23.65 7.24
CA ASP A 154 5.33 24.08 7.34
C ASP A 154 5.75 24.22 8.81
N ASN A 155 4.87 24.76 9.66
CA ASN A 155 5.08 24.80 11.11
C ASN A 155 5.24 23.39 11.70
N LEU A 156 4.35 22.46 11.38
CA LEU A 156 4.45 21.07 11.85
C LEU A 156 5.74 20.39 11.38
N VAL A 157 6.17 20.64 10.14
CA VAL A 157 7.45 20.12 9.63
C VAL A 157 8.62 20.66 10.45
N THR A 158 8.63 21.96 10.77
CA THR A 158 9.69 22.54 11.62
C THR A 158 9.67 22.01 13.05
N GLU A 159 8.48 21.77 13.62
CA GLU A 159 8.31 21.22 14.95
C GLU A 159 8.80 19.77 15.02
N VAL A 160 8.36 18.93 14.09
CA VAL A 160 8.83 17.54 13.97
C VAL A 160 10.35 17.49 13.76
N GLY A 161 10.90 18.39 12.94
CA GLY A 161 12.35 18.52 12.76
C GLY A 161 13.08 18.88 14.07
N SER A 162 12.48 19.73 14.89
CA SER A 162 13.03 20.13 16.19
C SER A 162 12.93 19.01 17.23
N LEU A 163 11.80 18.30 17.29
CA LEU A 163 11.61 17.13 18.15
C LEU A 163 12.56 15.99 17.77
N ARG A 164 12.74 15.73 16.47
CA ARG A 164 13.72 14.75 15.98
C ARG A 164 15.15 15.11 16.43
N ARG A 165 15.54 16.38 16.35
CA ARG A 165 16.85 16.86 16.84
C ARG A 165 16.98 16.66 18.36
N LYS A 166 15.95 17.01 19.14
CA LYS A 166 15.93 16.76 20.60
C LYS A 166 16.07 15.26 20.94
N LEU A 167 15.33 14.40 20.24
CA LEU A 167 15.42 12.95 20.43
C LEU A 167 16.80 12.40 20.08
N GLN A 168 17.44 12.91 19.03
CA GLN A 168 18.81 12.53 18.67
C GLN A 168 19.82 12.97 19.73
N LEU A 169 19.65 14.15 20.34
CA LEU A 169 20.51 14.62 21.44
C LEU A 169 20.33 13.77 22.71
N LEU A 170 19.10 13.37 23.03
CA LEU A 170 18.83 12.46 24.16
C LEU A 170 19.42 11.06 23.94
N HIS A 171 19.32 10.53 22.71
CA HIS A 171 19.95 9.25 22.37
C HIS A 171 21.47 9.30 22.28
N LYS A 172 22.06 10.49 22.06
CA LYS A 172 23.51 10.70 22.04
C LYS A 172 24.12 11.00 23.41
N ARG A 173 23.34 11.11 24.49
CA ARG A 173 23.90 11.14 25.85
C ARG A 173 24.45 9.75 26.17
N PRO A 174 25.77 9.57 26.30
CA PRO A 174 26.30 8.32 26.81
C PRO A 174 25.84 8.13 28.26
N MET A 175 25.61 6.87 28.64
CA MET A 175 25.44 6.39 30.02
C MET A 175 26.71 6.68 30.85
N LEU A 176 26.96 7.95 31.17
CA LEU A 176 28.01 8.41 32.09
C LEU A 176 27.43 9.54 32.94
N ALA A 177 26.41 9.22 33.73
CA ALA A 177 25.95 10.02 34.87
C ALA A 177 25.02 9.17 35.75
N VAL A 178 25.53 8.05 36.27
CA VAL A 178 24.97 7.42 37.47
C VAL A 178 26.11 7.18 38.44
N ALA A 179 26.70 8.29 38.90
CA ALA A 179 27.49 8.35 40.12
C ALA A 179 27.56 9.82 40.55
N SER A 180 27.22 10.08 41.82
CA SER A 180 27.25 11.36 42.55
C SER A 180 25.98 12.23 42.43
N CYS A 181 25.00 12.14 43.35
CA CYS A 181 24.95 12.61 44.75
C CYS A 181 24.45 14.07 44.89
N VAL A 182 23.26 14.19 45.52
CA VAL A 182 22.80 15.22 46.49
C VAL A 182 23.38 16.64 46.46
N ALA A 183 22.51 17.61 46.19
CA ALA A 183 22.24 18.88 46.91
C ALA A 183 21.45 19.80 45.95
N ALA A 184 20.18 20.11 46.26
CA ALA A 184 19.70 21.43 46.74
C ALA A 184 19.89 22.54 45.68
N GLU A 185 18.90 23.31 45.25
CA GLU A 185 17.87 24.04 46.01
C GLU A 185 16.64 24.39 45.15
N ASP A 186 15.61 24.79 45.88
CA ASP A 186 14.25 25.25 45.57
C ASP A 186 14.12 26.38 44.52
N VAL A 187 13.05 26.34 43.71
CA VAL A 187 12.15 27.50 43.47
C VAL A 187 10.73 26.99 43.16
N ASP A 188 9.79 27.60 43.90
CA ASP A 188 8.37 27.33 44.08
C ASP A 188 7.41 27.69 42.91
N LEU A 189 6.29 26.95 42.92
CA LEU A 189 4.87 27.33 42.69
C LEU A 189 4.41 28.06 41.41
N ALA A 190 3.48 27.40 40.69
CA ALA A 190 2.06 27.82 40.69
C ALA A 190 1.13 26.72 40.12
N LEU A 191 0.23 26.23 40.97
CA LEU A 191 -0.97 25.45 40.63
C LEU A 191 -2.04 26.37 40.01
N GLU A 192 -2.74 25.87 38.99
CA GLU A 192 -4.18 26.15 38.86
C GLU A 192 -4.94 24.87 38.55
N GLU A 193 -5.95 24.65 39.39
CA GLU A 193 -6.81 23.49 39.54
C GLU A 193 -8.18 23.84 38.96
N MET A 194 -8.69 23.08 37.97
CA MET A 194 -10.12 23.15 37.63
C MET A 194 -10.73 21.76 37.40
N GLN A 195 -11.38 21.34 38.47
CA GLN A 195 -12.40 20.32 38.71
C GLN A 195 -13.23 19.76 37.55
N MET A 196 -13.34 18.43 37.59
CA MET A 196 -14.41 17.61 37.00
C MET A 196 -15.63 17.49 37.96
N PRO A 197 -16.88 17.42 37.46
CA PRO A 197 -18.00 16.96 38.26
C PRO A 197 -18.25 15.46 38.09
N LYS A 198 -18.23 14.74 39.22
CA LYS A 198 -18.71 13.36 39.40
C LYS A 198 -20.22 13.27 39.17
N ARG A 199 -20.69 12.21 38.50
CA ARG A 199 -22.08 11.74 38.63
C ARG A 199 -22.12 10.25 38.96
N ARG A 200 -23.00 9.98 39.90
CA ARG A 200 -23.16 8.81 40.79
C ARG A 200 -23.86 7.66 40.06
N GLU A 201 -23.49 6.44 40.44
CA GLU A 201 -24.20 5.19 40.14
C GLU A 201 -25.58 5.16 40.81
N GLU A 202 -26.55 4.54 40.14
CA GLU A 202 -27.67 3.86 40.79
C GLU A 202 -28.02 2.59 39.99
N ALA A 203 -28.23 1.51 40.75
CA ALA A 203 -28.48 0.15 40.31
C ALA A 203 -29.98 -0.11 40.09
N ALA A 204 -30.31 -1.04 39.21
CA ALA A 204 -31.51 -1.88 39.34
C ALA A 204 -31.31 -3.22 38.62
N ALA A 205 -31.44 -4.29 39.39
CA ALA A 205 -31.42 -5.68 38.99
C ALA A 205 -32.76 -6.14 38.41
N VAL A 206 -32.76 -7.15 37.52
CA VAL A 206 -33.67 -8.32 37.59
C VAL A 206 -32.97 -9.53 36.93
N ALA A 207 -32.93 -10.64 37.66
CA ALA A 207 -32.41 -11.94 37.30
C ALA A 207 -33.49 -12.84 36.67
N MET A 208 -33.10 -13.82 35.83
CA MET A 208 -33.76 -15.15 35.76
C MET A 208 -32.77 -16.26 35.33
N GLU A 209 -33.00 -17.42 35.94
CA GLU A 209 -32.22 -18.66 36.08
C GLU A 209 -32.12 -19.56 34.81
N LYS A 210 -30.96 -20.22 34.56
CA LYS A 210 -30.60 -21.69 34.62
C LYS A 210 -31.47 -22.67 33.78
N PRO A 211 -30.99 -23.88 33.33
CA PRO A 211 -29.92 -24.69 33.92
C PRO A 211 -28.94 -25.47 32.98
N SER A 212 -27.92 -25.97 33.68
CA SER A 212 -26.84 -26.92 33.41
C SER A 212 -27.22 -28.31 32.83
N LYS A 213 -26.27 -28.95 32.12
CA LYS A 213 -26.11 -30.43 32.08
C LYS A 213 -24.64 -30.87 32.02
N SER A 214 -24.46 -32.10 32.48
CA SER A 214 -23.33 -32.71 33.19
C SER A 214 -22.33 -33.49 32.33
N ARG A 215 -21.13 -33.59 32.91
CA ARG A 215 -19.98 -34.49 32.70
C ARG A 215 -20.32 -35.99 32.63
N LYS A 216 -19.51 -36.78 31.89
CA LYS A 216 -19.10 -38.17 32.21
C LYS A 216 -17.86 -38.60 31.38
N THR A 217 -16.82 -39.09 32.07
CA THR A 217 -15.76 -40.05 31.64
C THR A 217 -16.07 -41.41 32.30
N PRO A 218 -15.27 -42.52 32.27
CA PRO A 218 -13.98 -42.93 31.63
C PRO A 218 -14.09 -44.37 31.00
N PRO A 219 -13.11 -45.34 30.93
CA PRO A 219 -11.65 -45.39 31.22
C PRO A 219 -10.70 -46.23 30.27
N THR A 220 -9.37 -45.99 30.46
CA THR A 220 -8.19 -46.92 30.51
C THR A 220 -7.60 -47.74 29.33
N SER A 221 -6.27 -47.54 29.13
CA SER A 221 -5.14 -48.52 29.10
C SER A 221 -4.31 -48.71 27.80
N GLY A 222 -2.98 -48.84 27.96
CA GLY A 222 -1.97 -49.35 27.00
C GLY A 222 -1.15 -48.25 26.28
N SER A 223 0.04 -47.86 26.75
CA SER A 223 1.38 -48.45 26.53
C SER A 223 1.92 -48.38 25.09
N SER A 224 3.11 -47.78 24.99
CA SER A 224 4.21 -48.12 24.07
C SER A 224 4.31 -47.46 22.66
N THR A 225 5.47 -46.81 22.49
CA THR A 225 6.30 -46.65 21.28
C THR A 225 6.03 -45.51 20.28
N ASN A 226 7.12 -44.75 20.09
CA ASN A 226 7.40 -43.77 19.05
C ASN A 226 7.09 -44.31 17.65
N PHE A 227 6.38 -43.54 16.82
CA PHE A 227 6.55 -43.62 15.37
C PHE A 227 6.16 -42.32 14.68
N SER A 228 7.13 -41.72 13.99
CA SER A 228 7.01 -40.46 13.25
C SER A 228 6.04 -40.57 12.05
N PRO A 229 5.30 -39.50 11.70
CA PRO A 229 4.22 -39.55 10.71
C PRO A 229 4.74 -39.25 9.30
N TRP A 230 5.67 -40.05 8.78
CA TRP A 230 6.00 -40.07 7.35
C TRP A 230 6.06 -41.50 6.87
N THR A 231 4.89 -42.06 6.55
CA THR A 231 4.69 -43.04 5.45
C THR A 231 3.26 -43.55 5.54
N SER A 232 2.33 -42.86 4.89
CA SER A 232 0.98 -43.39 4.63
C SER A 232 0.53 -42.95 3.25
N GLY A 233 1.35 -43.25 2.24
CA GLY A 233 0.92 -43.31 0.86
C GLY A 233 0.25 -44.65 0.61
N SER A 234 -1.08 -44.69 0.62
CA SER A 234 -1.87 -45.82 0.14
C SER A 234 -1.75 -45.88 -1.38
N GLY A 235 -0.81 -46.68 -1.88
CA GLY A 235 -0.55 -46.85 -3.31
C GLY A 235 0.11 -48.19 -3.57
N ARG A 236 -0.49 -48.97 -4.45
CA ARG A 236 -0.03 -50.29 -4.90
C ARG A 236 1.41 -50.17 -5.43
N GLY A 237 2.39 -50.63 -4.64
CA GLY A 237 3.81 -50.60 -5.01
C GLY A 237 4.72 -50.93 -3.84
N ASN A 238 4.41 -52.01 -3.10
CA ASN A 238 5.19 -52.41 -1.92
C ASN A 238 6.03 -53.67 -2.19
N THR A 239 6.75 -53.68 -3.31
CA THR A 239 7.77 -54.70 -3.67
C THR A 239 9.20 -54.29 -3.27
N MET A 240 9.36 -53.18 -2.56
CA MET A 240 10.68 -52.68 -2.09
C MET A 240 11.08 -53.19 -0.69
N ARG A 241 10.22 -53.95 0.01
CA ARG A 241 10.49 -54.43 1.38
C ARG A 241 11.34 -55.70 1.48
N GLN A 242 11.87 -56.19 0.36
CA GLN A 242 12.73 -57.39 0.33
C GLN A 242 14.15 -57.10 -0.19
N ILE A 243 14.51 -55.84 -0.38
CA ILE A 243 15.90 -55.50 -0.69
C ILE A 243 16.67 -55.53 0.62
N ALA A 244 17.34 -56.66 0.89
CA ALA A 244 18.37 -56.72 1.92
C ALA A 244 19.54 -55.85 1.44
N LEU A 245 19.81 -54.77 2.14
CA LEU A 245 21.00 -53.96 1.85
C LEU A 245 22.25 -54.75 2.26
N PRO A 246 23.35 -54.68 1.48
CA PRO A 246 24.61 -55.29 1.87
C PRO A 246 25.10 -54.70 3.20
N PRO A 247 25.75 -55.49 4.07
CA PRO A 247 26.25 -55.02 5.38
C PRO A 247 27.13 -53.76 5.30
N ALA A 248 27.90 -53.61 4.21
CA ALA A 248 28.74 -52.45 3.96
C ALA A 248 27.95 -51.13 3.78
N MET A 249 26.69 -51.20 3.32
CA MET A 249 25.84 -50.02 3.17
C MET A 249 25.15 -49.65 4.48
N GLU A 250 24.91 -50.64 5.34
CA GLU A 250 24.33 -50.46 6.67
C GLU A 250 25.34 -49.77 7.60
N GLU A 251 26.61 -50.18 7.52
CA GLU A 251 27.75 -49.55 8.20
C GLU A 251 27.96 -48.09 7.76
N PHE A 252 27.78 -47.80 6.46
CA PHE A 252 27.82 -46.42 5.93
C PHE A 252 26.68 -45.55 6.47
N LEU A 253 25.46 -46.08 6.54
CA LEU A 253 24.30 -45.35 7.08
C LEU A 253 24.41 -45.13 8.59
N GLN A 254 25.03 -46.08 9.31
CA GLN A 254 25.27 -45.98 10.74
C GLN A 254 26.32 -44.90 11.04
N GLY A 255 27.43 -44.85 10.30
CA GLY A 255 28.41 -43.77 10.38
C GLY A 255 27.85 -42.40 9.94
N TYR A 256 26.91 -42.39 8.98
CA TYR A 256 26.22 -41.15 8.57
C TYR A 256 25.26 -40.64 9.67
N GLY A 257 24.61 -41.54 10.42
CA GLY A 257 23.81 -41.20 11.59
C GLY A 257 24.64 -40.59 12.71
N GLU A 258 25.75 -41.24 13.06
CA GLU A 258 26.68 -40.77 14.10
C GLU A 258 27.29 -39.39 13.79
N HIS A 259 27.54 -39.10 12.51
CA HIS A 259 28.09 -37.80 12.08
C HIS A 259 27.03 -36.67 12.07
N HIS A 260 25.74 -37.00 12.04
CA HIS A 260 24.63 -36.04 12.02
C HIS A 260 23.90 -35.89 13.36
N GLU A 261 24.08 -36.82 14.30
CA GLU A 261 23.55 -36.77 15.68
C GLU A 261 24.53 -36.13 16.68
N GLY A 262 25.34 -35.17 16.21
CA GLY A 262 26.22 -34.37 17.06
C GLY A 262 25.44 -33.41 17.98
N LEU A 263 25.57 -33.68 19.29
CA LEU A 263 25.28 -32.87 20.48
C LEU A 263 23.85 -32.91 21.04
N ASP A 264 23.66 -33.76 22.04
CA ASP A 264 22.65 -33.64 23.09
C ASP A 264 22.73 -32.25 23.78
N PRO A 265 21.65 -31.44 23.80
CA PRO A 265 21.60 -30.19 24.55
C PRO A 265 21.17 -30.47 25.99
N THR A 266 21.96 -31.26 26.73
CA THR A 266 21.74 -31.47 28.16
C THR A 266 23.04 -31.34 28.94
N SER A 267 23.68 -30.18 28.84
CA SER A 267 24.61 -29.72 29.87
C SER A 267 24.26 -28.29 30.25
N PRO A 268 24.11 -27.97 31.56
CA PRO A 268 23.80 -26.62 32.01
C PRO A 268 25.10 -25.82 32.03
N SER A 269 25.48 -25.28 30.88
CA SER A 269 26.58 -24.32 30.80
C SER A 269 26.34 -23.36 29.64
N MET A 270 26.33 -22.08 29.98
CA MET A 270 26.18 -20.89 29.13
C MET A 270 24.75 -20.54 28.73
N VAL A 271 24.20 -19.60 29.50
CA VAL A 271 22.99 -18.84 29.17
C VAL A 271 23.25 -18.06 27.88
N PRO A 272 22.51 -18.30 26.77
CA PRO A 272 22.56 -17.38 25.65
C PRO A 272 21.82 -16.12 26.07
N VAL A 273 22.52 -14.98 26.07
CA VAL A 273 21.90 -13.66 26.18
C VAL A 273 21.00 -13.50 24.95
N ARG A 274 19.73 -13.85 25.12
CA ARG A 274 18.67 -13.68 24.12
C ARG A 274 18.61 -12.19 23.80
N ASP A 275 18.97 -11.85 22.58
CA ASP A 275 18.85 -10.50 22.04
C ASP A 275 17.36 -10.09 22.10
N GLN A 276 16.97 -9.30 23.11
CA GLN A 276 15.57 -8.93 23.41
C GLN A 276 15.01 -7.87 22.43
N ARG A 277 15.45 -7.90 21.17
CA ARG A 277 15.07 -6.90 20.16
C ARG A 277 13.89 -7.33 19.27
N GLY A 278 13.16 -8.37 19.65
CA GLY A 278 11.96 -8.84 18.94
C GLY A 278 10.70 -8.63 19.77
N LEU A 279 9.68 -7.98 19.19
CA LEU A 279 8.33 -7.97 19.75
C LEU A 279 7.83 -9.41 19.88
N THR A 280 7.35 -9.76 21.07
CA THR A 280 6.74 -11.07 21.31
C THR A 280 5.46 -11.22 20.49
N GLN A 281 5.06 -12.46 20.19
CA GLN A 281 3.83 -12.74 19.44
C GLN A 281 2.58 -12.16 20.11
N VAL A 282 2.58 -12.03 21.44
CA VAL A 282 1.50 -11.39 22.21
C VAL A 282 1.48 -9.88 21.96
N GLN A 283 2.63 -9.22 21.98
CA GLN A 283 2.74 -7.79 21.67
C GLN A 283 2.32 -7.50 20.23
N MET A 284 2.73 -8.33 19.26
CA MET A 284 2.30 -8.20 17.86
C MET A 284 0.78 -8.31 17.71
N LYS A 285 0.14 -9.27 18.38
CA LYS A 285 -1.33 -9.41 18.38
C LYS A 285 -2.01 -8.20 19.00
N SER A 286 -1.45 -7.63 20.06
CA SER A 286 -1.98 -6.42 20.70
C SER A 286 -1.90 -5.21 19.77
N VAL A 287 -0.74 -4.97 19.16
CA VAL A 287 -0.55 -3.88 18.19
C VAL A 287 -1.51 -4.04 17.01
N HIS A 288 -1.65 -5.26 16.47
CA HIS A 288 -2.59 -5.51 15.38
C HIS A 288 -4.03 -5.19 15.78
N ARG A 289 -4.45 -5.54 17.01
CA ARG A 289 -5.78 -5.23 17.52
C ARG A 289 -5.99 -3.72 17.64
N GLU A 290 -5.03 -2.98 18.19
CA GLU A 290 -5.12 -1.52 18.32
C GLU A 290 -5.19 -0.82 16.96
N VAL A 291 -4.33 -1.21 16.02
CA VAL A 291 -4.37 -0.68 14.64
C VAL A 291 -5.72 -0.98 14.00
N THR A 292 -6.26 -2.18 14.21
CA THR A 292 -7.59 -2.54 13.67
C THR A 292 -8.69 -1.68 14.27
N LEU A 293 -8.65 -1.39 15.58
CA LEU A 293 -9.61 -0.52 16.25
C LEU A 293 -9.48 0.94 15.80
N ALA A 294 -8.27 1.44 15.62
CA ALA A 294 -8.03 2.77 15.07
C ALA A 294 -8.62 2.88 13.65
N LEU A 295 -8.35 1.88 12.80
CA LEU A 295 -8.90 1.84 11.44
C LEU A 295 -10.43 1.76 11.42
N THR A 296 -11.06 0.97 12.30
CA THR A 296 -12.53 0.92 12.37
C THR A 296 -13.13 2.23 12.85
N SER A 297 -12.48 2.92 13.79
CA SER A 297 -12.92 4.25 14.26
C SER A 297 -12.90 5.30 13.14
N LEU A 298 -11.94 5.21 12.20
CA LEU A 298 -11.80 6.14 11.06
C LEU A 298 -12.77 5.85 9.90
N LYS A 299 -13.31 4.62 9.78
CA LYS A 299 -14.21 4.26 8.67
C LYS A 299 -15.46 5.14 8.62
N ARG A 300 -16.13 5.32 9.76
CA ARG A 300 -17.37 6.10 9.84
C ARG A 300 -17.17 7.58 9.48
N PRO A 301 -16.21 8.33 10.06
CA PRO A 301 -16.01 9.74 9.70
C PRO A 301 -15.58 9.92 8.24
N VAL A 302 -14.77 9.01 7.68
CA VAL A 302 -14.39 9.05 6.26
C VAL A 302 -15.61 8.90 5.35
N VAL A 303 -16.51 7.96 5.64
CA VAL A 303 -17.74 7.78 4.86
C VAL A 303 -18.65 9.01 4.98
N VAL A 304 -18.79 9.58 6.18
CA VAL A 304 -19.58 10.81 6.39
C VAL A 304 -18.99 11.97 5.59
N HIS A 305 -17.67 12.13 5.61
CA HIS A 305 -16.98 13.15 4.81
C HIS A 305 -17.19 12.92 3.31
N GLN A 306 -17.04 11.70 2.82
CA GLN A 306 -17.30 11.35 1.41
C GLN A 306 -18.72 11.69 0.98
N LEU A 307 -19.72 11.39 1.82
CA LEU A 307 -21.12 11.75 1.56
C LEU A 307 -21.33 13.26 1.57
N SER A 308 -20.69 13.99 2.49
CA SER A 308 -20.72 15.45 2.55
C SER A 308 -20.12 16.08 1.28
N VAL A 309 -18.93 15.63 0.87
CA VAL A 309 -18.29 16.06 -0.38
C VAL A 309 -19.16 15.73 -1.58
N LYS A 310 -19.76 14.54 -1.62
CA LYS A 310 -20.69 14.16 -2.69
C LYS A 310 -21.89 15.08 -2.75
N ARG A 311 -22.53 15.40 -1.62
CA ARG A 311 -23.65 16.37 -1.56
C ARG A 311 -23.22 17.76 -2.04
N LYS A 312 -22.09 18.27 -1.57
CA LYS A 312 -21.54 19.57 -2.01
C LYS A 312 -21.25 19.59 -3.52
N LYS A 313 -20.66 18.52 -4.06
CA LYS A 313 -20.41 18.39 -5.51
C LYS A 313 -21.72 18.36 -6.31
N MET A 314 -22.71 17.59 -5.84
CA MET A 314 -24.01 17.49 -6.51
C MET A 314 -24.78 18.81 -6.47
N ALA A 315 -24.66 19.60 -5.39
CA ALA A 315 -25.27 20.93 -5.29
C ALA A 315 -24.66 21.96 -6.25
N ARG A 316 -23.40 21.76 -6.68
CA ARG A 316 -22.70 22.62 -7.66
C ARG A 316 -22.95 22.23 -9.11
N LEU A 317 -23.63 21.10 -9.36
CA LEU A 317 -23.91 20.68 -10.73
C LEU A 317 -25.09 21.50 -11.27
N PRO A 318 -24.98 22.05 -12.50
CA PRO A 318 -26.10 22.72 -13.14
C PRO A 318 -27.26 21.73 -13.30
N SER A 319 -28.48 22.22 -13.12
CA SER A 319 -29.66 21.38 -13.22
C SER A 319 -29.83 20.88 -14.66
N LYS A 320 -30.62 19.81 -14.84
CA LYS A 320 -30.93 19.31 -16.18
C LYS A 320 -31.62 20.38 -17.05
N ALA A 321 -32.41 21.26 -16.44
CA ALA A 321 -33.05 22.38 -17.11
C ALA A 321 -32.03 23.43 -17.56
N ASP A 322 -31.05 23.78 -16.71
CA ASP A 322 -30.00 24.75 -17.05
C ASP A 322 -29.13 24.25 -18.20
N ILE A 323 -28.76 22.96 -18.18
CA ILE A 323 -28.00 22.33 -19.28
C ILE A 323 -28.83 22.35 -20.57
N ALA A 324 -30.14 22.06 -20.51
CA ALA A 324 -31.01 22.09 -21.69
C ALA A 324 -31.16 23.52 -22.25
N SER A 325 -31.34 24.52 -21.38
CA SER A 325 -31.38 25.93 -21.74
C SER A 325 -30.06 26.38 -22.39
N CYS A 326 -28.92 26.03 -21.79
CA CYS A 326 -27.60 26.32 -22.34
C CYS A 326 -27.39 25.69 -23.72
N LYS A 327 -27.86 24.46 -23.94
CA LYS A 327 -27.80 23.79 -25.25
C LYS A 327 -28.66 24.49 -26.30
N LEU A 328 -29.88 24.90 -25.94
CA LEU A 328 -30.76 25.65 -26.84
C LEU A 328 -30.17 27.03 -27.19
N ALA A 329 -29.62 27.73 -26.20
CA ALA A 329 -28.93 29.00 -26.41
C ALA A 329 -27.70 28.83 -27.31
N ALA A 330 -26.86 27.80 -27.05
CA ALA A 330 -25.71 27.50 -27.89
C ALA A 330 -26.11 27.15 -29.33
N ALA A 331 -27.19 26.38 -29.53
CA ALA A 331 -27.67 26.02 -30.86
C ALA A 331 -28.10 27.22 -31.70
N ARG A 332 -28.56 28.32 -31.06
CA ARG A 332 -28.86 29.58 -31.74
C ARG A 332 -27.61 30.45 -31.93
N ARG A 333 -26.76 30.52 -30.91
CA ARG A 333 -25.61 31.43 -30.89
C ARG A 333 -24.45 30.98 -31.79
N ILE A 334 -24.27 29.66 -31.94
CA ILE A 334 -23.20 29.09 -32.77
C ILE A 334 -23.34 29.51 -34.24
N PRO A 335 -24.49 29.34 -34.92
CA PRO A 335 -24.69 29.84 -36.29
C PRO A 335 -24.46 31.35 -36.43
N GLU A 336 -25.00 32.16 -35.51
CA GLU A 336 -24.80 33.62 -35.53
C GLU A 336 -23.33 34.00 -35.48
N LEU A 337 -22.54 33.35 -34.62
CA LEU A 337 -21.10 33.59 -34.51
C LEU A 337 -20.36 33.12 -35.77
N LEU A 338 -20.77 32.02 -36.38
CA LEU A 338 -20.17 31.52 -37.62
C LEU A 338 -20.46 32.46 -38.80
N GLU A 339 -21.67 33.00 -38.92
CA GLU A 339 -22.04 34.00 -39.93
C GLU A 339 -21.29 35.33 -39.70
N LEU A 340 -21.15 35.75 -38.44
CA LEU A 340 -20.39 36.93 -38.06
C LEU A 340 -18.89 36.76 -38.40
N MET A 341 -18.33 35.58 -38.14
CA MET A 341 -16.95 35.24 -38.51
C MET A 341 -16.76 35.15 -40.02
N ALA A 342 -17.76 34.66 -40.76
CA ALA A 342 -17.72 34.57 -42.22
C ALA A 342 -17.78 35.96 -42.88
N SER A 343 -18.52 36.90 -42.28
CA SER A 343 -18.65 38.27 -42.80
C SER A 343 -17.50 39.19 -42.40
N LYS A 344 -17.05 39.16 -41.13
CA LYS A 344 -15.95 39.98 -40.61
C LYS A 344 -15.16 39.23 -39.52
N PRO A 345 -14.14 38.46 -39.88
CA PRO A 345 -13.33 37.73 -38.91
C PRO A 345 -12.48 38.70 -38.10
N THR A 346 -12.83 38.88 -36.82
CA THR A 346 -12.04 39.64 -35.84
C THR A 346 -11.55 38.72 -34.72
N ASP A 347 -10.45 39.08 -34.06
CA ASP A 347 -9.89 38.27 -32.97
C ASP A 347 -10.90 38.09 -31.82
N ALA A 348 -11.67 39.14 -31.53
CA ALA A 348 -12.77 39.09 -30.56
C ALA A 348 -13.84 38.04 -30.92
N THR A 349 -14.26 37.96 -32.19
CA THR A 349 -15.24 36.96 -32.64
C THR A 349 -14.70 35.53 -32.61
N ARG A 350 -13.39 35.36 -32.81
CA ARG A 350 -12.72 34.05 -32.67
C ARG A 350 -12.67 33.63 -31.20
N CYS A 351 -12.27 34.51 -30.29
CA CYS A 351 -12.28 34.25 -28.86
C CYS A 351 -13.68 33.85 -28.36
N LEU A 352 -14.73 34.57 -28.77
CA LEU A 352 -16.11 34.26 -28.37
C LEU A 352 -16.62 32.88 -28.85
N PHE A 353 -16.10 32.38 -29.97
CA PHE A 353 -16.47 31.06 -30.49
C PHE A 353 -15.67 29.91 -29.83
N TYR A 354 -14.38 30.11 -29.59
CA TYR A 354 -13.50 29.07 -29.04
C TYR A 354 -13.49 28.99 -27.52
N GLY A 355 -13.93 30.05 -26.82
CA GLY A 355 -13.97 30.13 -25.36
C GLY A 355 -12.68 30.71 -24.79
#